data_AF-A0AA95GN53-F1
#
_entry.id   AF-A0AA95GN53-F1
#
_cell.length_a   1.000
_cell.length_b   1.000
_cell.length_c   1.000
_cell.angle_alpha   90.00
_cell.angle_beta   90.00
_cell.angle_gamma   90.00
#
_symmetry.space_group_name_H-M   'P 1'
#
loop_
_entity.id
_entity.type
_entity.pdbx_description
1 polymer ?
#
loop_
_entity_poly.entity_id
_entity_poly.type
_entity_poly.pdbx_seq_one_letter_code
_entity_poly.pdbx_strand_id
1 'polypeptide(L)'
;MGEKYSVYFKLSDNIFKTDDFFEINITSSTGKNYKFSSVYDDESNEPRYNQIDIDNSAGTIILDFVIQRKDNYEVISTCNATIKYDDIIGKLSVFHFESKPREGVSIKLDVVGDKNDHATLEITRKE
;
A
#
# COMPACT_ATOMS: atom_id res chain seq x y z
N MET A 1 -0.17 -3.12 28.46
CA MET A 1 0.36 -3.53 27.14
C MET A 1 -0.71 -3.18 26.14
N GLY A 2 -0.47 -2.22 25.25
CA GLY A 2 -1.49 -1.76 24.30
C GLY A 2 -1.70 -2.79 23.18
N GLU A 3 -2.94 -2.99 22.77
CA GLU A 3 -3.27 -3.79 21.60
C GLU A 3 -2.56 -3.20 20.37
N LYS A 4 -1.92 -4.07 19.59
CA LYS A 4 -1.32 -3.71 18.31
C LYS A 4 -2.25 -4.21 17.22
N TYR A 5 -2.77 -3.29 16.41
CA TYR A 5 -3.56 -3.65 15.24
C TYR A 5 -2.65 -3.71 14.02
N SER A 6 -3.02 -4.53 13.04
CA SER A 6 -2.22 -4.74 11.85
C SER A 6 -3.10 -4.69 10.63
N VAL A 7 -2.60 -4.06 9.58
CA VAL A 7 -3.23 -3.96 8.26
C VAL A 7 -2.25 -4.44 7.22
N TYR A 8 -2.75 -4.97 6.12
CA TYR A 8 -1.93 -5.68 5.13
C TYR A 8 -1.88 -4.89 3.83
N PHE A 9 -0.68 -4.59 3.35
CA PHE A 9 -0.46 -3.81 2.14
C PHE A 9 0.34 -4.60 1.10
N LYS A 10 -0.03 -4.42 -0.16
CA LYS A 10 0.69 -4.96 -1.33
C LYS A 10 0.94 -3.86 -2.34
N LEU A 11 2.11 -3.88 -2.97
CA LEU A 11 2.40 -3.09 -4.17
C LEU A 11 2.36 -4.01 -5.38
N SER A 12 1.35 -3.86 -6.24
CA SER A 12 1.19 -4.68 -7.45
C SER A 12 1.79 -3.98 -8.66
N ASP A 13 2.74 -4.63 -9.33
CA ASP A 13 3.30 -4.15 -10.59
C ASP A 13 2.56 -4.73 -11.80
N ASN A 14 1.67 -3.92 -12.38
CA ASN A 14 0.97 -4.25 -13.63
C ASN A 14 1.63 -3.60 -14.87
N ILE A 15 2.78 -2.94 -14.73
CA ILE A 15 3.54 -2.34 -15.83
C ILE A 15 4.53 -3.35 -16.41
N PHE A 16 5.47 -3.83 -15.59
CA PHE A 16 6.53 -4.75 -16.03
C PHE A 16 6.20 -6.21 -15.70
N LYS A 17 5.19 -6.42 -14.85
CA LYS A 17 4.70 -7.75 -14.48
C LYS A 17 5.83 -8.62 -13.91
N THR A 18 6.63 -8.02 -13.03
CA THR A 18 7.77 -8.69 -12.43
C THR A 18 7.90 -8.34 -10.95
N ASP A 19 8.30 -9.32 -10.16
CA ASP A 19 8.59 -9.14 -8.76
C ASP A 19 9.82 -8.25 -8.57
N ASP A 20 9.87 -7.56 -7.43
CA ASP A 20 11.05 -6.80 -7.02
C ASP A 20 11.48 -5.69 -8.01
N PHE A 21 10.58 -5.22 -8.88
CA PHE A 21 10.91 -4.12 -9.79
C PHE A 21 10.84 -2.75 -9.10
N PHE A 22 9.78 -2.55 -8.32
CA PHE A 22 9.55 -1.36 -7.54
C PHE A 22 9.69 -1.66 -6.05
N GLU A 23 9.85 -0.59 -5.29
CA GLU A 23 9.93 -0.60 -3.84
C GLU A 23 9.07 0.53 -3.30
N ILE A 24 8.36 0.26 -2.22
CA ILE A 24 7.58 1.25 -1.51
C ILE A 24 8.12 1.45 -0.10
N ASN A 25 8.23 2.71 0.28
CA ASN A 25 8.44 3.13 1.65
C ASN A 25 7.14 3.78 2.14
N ILE A 26 6.59 3.27 3.23
CA ILE A 26 5.38 3.80 3.88
C ILE A 26 5.76 4.39 5.21
N THR A 27 5.43 5.66 5.42
CA THR A 27 5.59 6.34 6.71
C THR A 27 4.20 6.62 7.29
N SER A 28 3.94 6.14 8.50
CA SER A 28 2.70 6.47 9.21
C SER A 28 2.80 7.83 9.92
N SER A 29 1.66 8.47 10.17
CA SER A 29 1.59 9.67 11.02
C SER A 29 2.05 9.44 12.46
N THR A 30 2.26 8.19 12.88
CA THR A 30 2.84 7.83 14.18
C THR A 30 4.36 7.66 14.12
N GLY A 31 4.98 7.88 12.96
CA GLY A 31 6.43 7.84 12.75
C GLY A 31 6.99 6.46 12.44
N LYS A 32 6.14 5.44 12.25
CA LYS A 32 6.60 4.10 11.86
C LYS A 32 6.89 4.06 10.36
N ASN A 33 7.91 3.30 9.99
CA ASN A 33 8.34 3.15 8.61
C ASN A 33 8.29 1.68 8.20
N TYR A 34 7.74 1.43 7.02
CA TYR A 34 7.62 0.11 6.41
C TYR A 34 8.21 0.15 5.02
N LYS A 35 8.86 -0.94 4.63
CA LYS A 35 9.57 -1.03 3.37
C LYS A 35 9.38 -2.42 2.78
N PHE A 36 8.87 -2.50 1.56
CA PHE A 36 8.70 -3.76 0.85
C PHE A 36 8.70 -3.56 -0.67
N SER A 37 8.91 -4.65 -1.40
CA SER A 37 8.97 -4.63 -2.86
C SER A 37 7.61 -4.79 -3.52
N SER A 38 7.53 -4.45 -4.81
CA SER A 38 6.42 -4.85 -5.66
C SER A 38 6.40 -6.35 -5.90
N VAL A 39 5.21 -6.86 -6.12
CA VAL A 39 4.94 -8.21 -6.55
C VAL A 39 4.10 -8.17 -7.83
N TYR A 40 4.26 -9.17 -8.67
CA TYR A 40 3.34 -9.44 -9.76
C TYR A 40 2.51 -10.68 -9.41
N ASP A 41 1.21 -10.48 -9.24
CA ASP A 41 0.28 -11.58 -9.01
C ASP A 41 -0.31 -12.02 -10.36
N ASP A 42 0.21 -13.13 -10.86
CA ASP A 42 -0.52 -14.00 -11.79
C ASP A 42 -1.72 -14.61 -11.02
N GLU A 43 -2.87 -14.80 -11.68
CA GLU A 43 -4.07 -15.44 -11.10
C GLU A 43 -3.79 -16.81 -10.45
N SER A 44 -2.64 -17.43 -10.72
CA SER A 44 -2.18 -18.70 -10.16
C SER A 44 -1.39 -18.61 -8.85
N ASN A 45 -0.97 -17.42 -8.40
CA ASN A 45 -0.15 -17.26 -7.21
C ASN A 45 -0.95 -16.80 -5.99
N GLU A 46 -0.56 -17.28 -4.80
CA GLU A 46 -1.10 -16.78 -3.55
C GLU A 46 -0.70 -15.29 -3.37
N PRO A 47 -1.64 -14.42 -3.00
CA PRO A 47 -1.37 -12.99 -2.91
C PRO A 47 -0.43 -12.69 -1.74
N ARG A 48 0.67 -11.98 -2.04
CA ARG A 48 1.71 -11.65 -1.06
C ARG A 48 1.51 -10.25 -0.49
N TYR A 49 1.06 -10.18 0.76
CA TYR A 49 0.91 -8.93 1.50
C TYR A 49 1.98 -8.75 2.59
N ASN A 50 2.31 -7.50 2.85
CA ASN A 50 3.18 -7.10 3.94
C ASN A 50 2.33 -6.53 5.08
N GLN A 51 2.58 -7.00 6.29
CA GLN A 51 1.96 -6.48 7.48
C GLN A 51 2.55 -5.12 7.86
N ILE A 52 1.69 -4.13 8.10
CA ILE A 52 2.08 -2.88 8.75
C ILE A 52 1.27 -2.71 10.03
N ASP A 53 1.94 -2.25 11.09
CA ASP A 53 1.32 -2.08 12.40
C ASP A 53 0.76 -0.67 12.57
N ILE A 54 -0.45 -0.60 13.11
CA ILE A 54 -1.15 0.66 13.38
C ILE A 54 -1.43 0.79 14.88
N ASP A 55 -1.12 1.96 15.43
CA ASP A 55 -1.12 2.19 16.89
C ASP A 55 -2.51 2.44 17.47
N ASN A 56 -3.53 2.67 16.63
CA ASN A 56 -4.87 3.01 17.07
C ASN A 56 -5.92 2.59 16.02
N SER A 57 -6.82 1.66 16.35
CA SER A 57 -7.96 1.29 15.51
C SER A 57 -9.10 2.33 15.56
N ALA A 58 -9.26 3.04 16.68
CA ALA A 58 -10.33 4.01 16.85
C ALA A 58 -10.12 5.30 16.02
N GLY A 59 -8.87 5.66 15.73
CA GLY A 59 -8.47 6.87 15.01
C GLY A 59 -8.17 6.65 13.53
N THR A 60 -8.20 7.74 12.76
CA THR A 60 -7.65 7.73 11.39
C THR A 60 -6.14 7.83 11.41
N ILE A 61 -5.49 7.17 10.46
CA ILE A 61 -4.04 7.16 10.30
C ILE A 61 -3.72 7.70 8.91
N ILE A 62 -2.76 8.62 8.86
CA ILE A 62 -2.24 9.13 7.60
C ILE A 62 -1.03 8.28 7.23
N LEU A 63 -0.98 7.84 5.98
CA LEU A 63 0.12 7.10 5.40
C LEU A 63 0.68 7.89 4.23
N ASP A 64 1.97 8.18 4.29
CA ASP A 64 2.74 8.72 3.17
C ASP A 64 3.49 7.59 2.48
N PHE A 65 3.40 7.54 1.16
CA PHE A 65 4.01 6.50 0.34
C PHE A 65 5.03 7.12 -0.60
N VAL A 66 6.23 6.55 -0.67
CA VAL A 66 7.23 6.84 -1.70
C VAL A 66 7.50 5.56 -2.46
N ILE A 67 7.11 5.55 -3.74
CA ILE A 67 7.30 4.42 -4.65
C ILE A 67 8.47 4.76 -5.57
N GLN A 68 9.46 3.87 -5.61
CA GLN A 68 10.67 4.04 -6.41
C GLN A 68 11.02 2.76 -7.16
N ARG A 69 11.80 2.89 -8.24
CA ARG A 69 12.42 1.74 -8.88
C ARG A 69 13.57 1.20 -8.03
N LYS A 70 13.75 -0.12 -7.98
CA LYS A 70 14.84 -0.73 -7.20
C LYS A 70 16.22 -0.60 -7.86
N ASP A 71 16.28 -0.51 -9.18
CA ASP A 71 17.54 -0.52 -9.93
C ASP A 71 18.29 0.82 -9.87
N ASN A 72 17.55 1.94 -9.84
CA ASN A 72 18.14 3.28 -9.89
C ASN A 72 17.59 4.25 -8.83
N TYR A 73 16.69 3.80 -7.94
CA TYR A 73 16.05 4.63 -6.91
C TYR A 73 15.29 5.84 -7.44
N GLU A 74 14.89 5.80 -8.72
CA GLU A 74 14.07 6.84 -9.31
C GLU A 74 12.66 6.78 -8.70
N VAL A 75 12.22 7.89 -8.10
CA VAL A 75 10.87 8.03 -7.55
C VAL A 75 9.88 8.08 -8.70
N ILE A 76 8.96 7.12 -8.72
CA ILE A 76 7.90 7.03 -9.74
C ILE A 76 6.57 7.59 -9.26
N SER A 77 6.34 7.64 -7.95
CA SER A 77 5.16 8.28 -7.38
C SER A 77 5.35 8.55 -5.89
N THR A 78 4.76 9.66 -5.44
CA THR A 78 4.47 9.89 -4.03
C THR A 78 2.95 9.86 -3.83
N CYS A 79 2.48 9.16 -2.80
CA CYS A 79 1.05 9.10 -2.49
C CYS A 79 0.80 9.48 -1.02
N ASN A 80 -0.42 9.88 -0.72
CA ASN A 80 -0.92 10.09 0.63
C ASN A 80 -2.27 9.38 0.77
N ALA A 81 -2.48 8.66 1.87
CA ALA A 81 -3.77 8.05 2.20
C ALA A 81 -4.17 8.38 3.63
N THR A 82 -5.48 8.58 3.83
CA THR A 82 -6.08 8.57 5.17
C THR A 82 -6.91 7.31 5.31
N ILE A 83 -6.51 6.45 6.26
CA ILE A 83 -7.15 5.16 6.51
C ILE A 83 -7.73 5.07 7.92
N LYS A 84 -8.64 4.12 8.14
CA LYS A 84 -9.05 3.65 9.47
C LYS A 84 -9.25 2.15 9.44
N TYR A 85 -8.84 1.48 10.50
CA TYR A 85 -9.09 0.07 10.69
C TYR A 85 -10.07 -0.12 11.84
N ASP A 86 -11.23 -0.68 11.55
CA ASP A 86 -12.21 -1.07 12.56
C ASP A 86 -11.88 -2.49 13.04
N ASP A 87 -11.38 -2.60 14.27
CA ASP A 87 -10.94 -3.86 14.87
C ASP A 87 -12.11 -4.75 15.32
N ILE A 88 -13.30 -4.19 15.54
CA ILE A 88 -14.49 -4.94 15.93
C ILE A 88 -14.97 -5.80 14.76
N ILE A 89 -14.98 -5.23 13.54
CA ILE A 89 -15.44 -5.92 12.33
C ILE A 89 -14.29 -6.38 11.41
N GLY A 90 -13.05 -6.00 11.71
CA GLY A 90 -11.86 -6.33 10.92
C GLY A 90 -11.87 -5.68 9.55
N LYS A 91 -12.26 -4.40 9.46
CA LYS A 91 -12.45 -3.70 8.19
C LYS A 91 -11.51 -2.51 8.05
N LEU A 92 -10.75 -2.48 6.96
CA LEU A 92 -9.97 -1.33 6.51
C LEU A 92 -10.84 -0.42 5.64
N SER A 93 -10.82 0.88 5.93
CA SER A 93 -11.48 1.91 5.14
C SER A 93 -10.46 2.97 4.71
N VAL A 94 -10.54 3.38 3.44
CA VAL A 94 -9.75 4.48 2.87
C VAL A 94 -10.69 5.66 2.67
N PHE A 95 -10.46 6.77 3.37
CA PHE A 95 -11.27 7.98 3.26
C PHE A 95 -10.76 8.94 2.21
N HIS A 96 -9.45 8.97 2.04
CA HIS A 96 -8.78 9.85 1.10
C HIS A 96 -7.56 9.13 0.55
N PHE A 97 -7.34 9.30 -0.75
CA PHE A 97 -6.14 8.85 -1.43
C PHE A 97 -5.79 9.86 -2.52
N GLU A 98 -4.57 10.39 -2.46
CA GLU A 98 -4.01 11.26 -3.49
C GLU A 98 -2.69 10.64 -3.98
N SER A 99 -2.49 10.60 -5.29
CA SER A 99 -1.24 10.15 -5.91
C SER A 99 -0.68 11.22 -6.83
N LYS A 100 0.66 11.37 -6.81
CA LYS A 100 1.43 12.24 -7.70
C LYS A 100 2.41 11.39 -8.51
N PRO A 101 1.91 10.59 -9.47
CA PRO A 101 2.76 9.73 -10.27
C PRO A 101 3.55 10.53 -11.31
N ARG A 102 4.68 9.97 -11.73
CA ARG A 102 5.39 10.40 -12.93
C ARG A 102 4.50 10.25 -14.16
N GLU A 103 4.80 11.03 -15.20
CA GLU A 103 4.17 10.91 -16.52
C GLU A 103 4.16 9.46 -17.02
N GLY A 104 3.03 9.04 -17.60
CA GLY A 104 2.82 7.68 -18.10
C GLY A 104 2.48 6.62 -17.04
N VAL A 105 2.49 6.96 -15.75
CA VAL A 105 2.15 6.03 -14.65
C VAL A 105 0.83 6.45 -13.98
N SER A 106 0.04 5.46 -13.59
CA SER A 106 -1.12 5.61 -12.72
C SER A 106 -0.94 4.75 -11.48
N ILE A 107 -1.35 5.28 -10.32
CA ILE A 107 -1.36 4.57 -9.05
C ILE A 107 -2.77 4.61 -8.49
N LYS A 108 -3.32 3.44 -8.16
CA LYS A 108 -4.61 3.29 -7.50
C LYS A 108 -4.43 2.54 -6.19
N LEU A 109 -5.19 2.91 -5.16
CA LEU A 109 -5.28 2.18 -3.90
C LEU A 109 -6.66 1.55 -3.80
N ASP A 110 -6.70 0.23 -3.80
CA ASP A 110 -7.92 -0.55 -3.61
C ASP A 110 -7.88 -1.30 -2.29
N VAL A 111 -9.06 -1.48 -1.68
CA VAL A 111 -9.23 -2.36 -0.53
C VAL A 111 -9.93 -3.62 -1.00
N VAL A 112 -9.35 -4.77 -0.67
CA VAL A 112 -9.75 -6.10 -1.16
C VAL A 112 -9.81 -7.09 0.01
N GLY A 113 -10.33 -8.29 -0.26
CA GLY A 113 -10.59 -9.33 0.73
C GLY A 113 -12.04 -9.32 1.22
N ASP A 114 -12.52 -10.45 1.72
CA ASP A 114 -13.93 -10.65 2.08
C ASP A 114 -14.43 -9.67 3.15
N LYS A 115 -13.52 -9.16 3.98
CA LYS A 115 -13.79 -8.17 5.02
C LYS A 115 -13.29 -6.77 4.67
N ASN A 116 -12.73 -6.58 3.47
CA ASN A 116 -11.97 -5.40 3.09
C ASN A 116 -10.85 -5.12 4.10
N ASP A 117 -10.00 -6.10 4.37
CA ASP A 117 -8.93 -6.08 5.37
C ASP A 117 -7.53 -5.90 4.75
N HIS A 118 -7.43 -5.99 3.42
CA HIS A 118 -6.19 -5.87 2.66
C HIS A 118 -6.22 -4.67 1.73
N ALA A 119 -5.11 -3.94 1.64
CA ALA A 119 -4.92 -2.83 0.72
C ALA A 119 -3.94 -3.19 -0.39
N THR A 120 -4.31 -2.92 -1.64
CA THR A 120 -3.45 -3.09 -2.81
C THR A 120 -3.19 -1.74 -3.47
N LEU A 121 -1.93 -1.35 -3.57
CA LEU A 121 -1.50 -0.27 -4.45
C LEU A 121 -1.16 -0.86 -5.82
N GLU A 122 -1.92 -0.51 -6.85
CA GLU A 122 -1.71 -0.97 -8.21
C GLU A 122 -0.95 0.08 -9.01
N ILE A 123 0.15 -0.33 -9.64
CA ILE A 123 0.92 0.48 -10.58
C ILE A 123 0.54 0.06 -12.00
N THR A 124 -0.02 0.97 -12.79
CA THR A 124 -0.43 0.72 -14.19
C THR A 124 0.11 1.80 -15.13
N ARG A 125 0.15 1.51 -16.44
CA ARG A 125 0.44 2.55 -17.46
C ARG A 125 -0.82 3.37 -17.69
N LYS A 126 -0.67 4.70 -17.84
CA LYS A 126 -1.74 5.54 -18.38
C LYS A 126 -1.83 5.32 -19.89
N GLU A 127 -3.04 5.06 -20.36
CA GLU A 127 -3.38 5.08 -21.80
C GLU A 127 -3.36 6.50 -22.35
#